data_AF-A0A434NJT5-F1
#
_entry.id   AF-A0A434NJT5-F1
#
_cell.length_a   1.000
_cell.length_b   1.000
_cell.length_c   1.000
_cell.angle_alpha   90.00
_cell.angle_beta   90.00
_cell.angle_gamma   90.00
#
_symmetry.space_group_name_H-M   'P 1'
#
loop_
_entity.id
_entity.type
_entity.pdbx_description
1 polymer ?
#
loop_
_entity_poly.entity_id
_entity_poly.type
_entity_poly.pdbx_seq_one_letter_code
_entity_poly.pdbx_strand_id
1 'polypeptide(L)'
;LVAHAYKAERLSGARLDWISGGASSSLTLLLEGLLPAGINNLRVGEAILQGGVETFRETPWAELEPDACRLTSDIIEVKLKPSRPIGQSGYDAFGNQPVFPDEGDRLRAIANIGREDVLIEGLTPIAKGVRVLGASSDHLLLDVTDADPPPAVGDRVAFRMSYGAMLLAMTSEYVEKAPMHDVEDFSGRKMVQITAEPAAAGILAREATGARLEAMNFDVVELADIERPPSGLVRLTAGSDRRIAHKALTMTARATHSFGLIWIDSIAALMPEGEDGIDLPERSVLARALGLDHKPGALQPQLSPENVVIVGLRHADPAEARVLKDSRVSAFTMTDIDAMGMRDLMHEAIRIATSGTQGFHVSYSPQVTEFAGWEAGSGGITVRETHQAMEAIALSGGLLSMDVSGLTSGLEPRIAIDTVNFVMSAFGKRIL
;
A
#
# COMPACT_ATOMS: atom_id res chain seq x y z
N LEU A 1 -31.12 16.43 0.81
CA LEU A 1 -29.85 16.23 1.55
C LEU A 1 -29.45 17.48 2.35
N VAL A 2 -29.00 18.57 1.70
CA VAL A 2 -28.49 19.79 2.38
C VAL A 2 -29.43 20.33 3.47
N ALA A 3 -30.74 20.40 3.20
CA ALA A 3 -31.71 20.85 4.20
C ALA A 3 -31.74 19.97 5.47
N HIS A 4 -31.49 18.66 5.34
CA HIS A 4 -31.38 17.75 6.48
C HIS A 4 -30.07 17.93 7.24
N ALA A 5 -28.96 18.18 6.54
CA ALA A 5 -27.67 18.50 7.15
C ALA A 5 -27.78 19.76 8.02
N TYR A 6 -28.33 20.85 7.47
CA TYR A 6 -28.56 22.08 8.25
C TYR A 6 -29.55 21.91 9.38
N LYS A 7 -30.54 21.01 9.23
CA LYS A 7 -31.44 20.66 10.34
C LYS A 7 -30.69 19.91 11.44
N ALA A 8 -29.80 18.98 11.09
CA ALA A 8 -28.99 18.25 12.05
C ALA A 8 -28.07 19.19 12.84
N GLU A 9 -27.37 20.11 12.16
CA GLU A 9 -26.52 21.12 12.82
C GLU A 9 -27.31 21.99 13.80
N ARG A 10 -28.52 22.42 13.42
CA ARG A 10 -29.39 23.21 14.31
C ARG A 10 -29.85 22.44 15.54
N LEU A 11 -30.09 21.13 15.40
CA LEU A 11 -30.56 20.29 16.51
C LEU A 11 -29.42 19.85 17.43
N SER A 12 -28.24 19.61 16.89
CA SER A 12 -27.07 19.16 17.65
C SER A 12 -26.26 20.32 18.25
N GLY A 13 -26.34 21.52 17.67
CA GLY A 13 -25.46 22.65 18.01
C GLY A 13 -24.03 22.50 17.48
N ALA A 14 -23.74 21.43 16.74
CA ALA A 14 -22.43 21.17 16.14
C ALA A 14 -22.49 21.37 14.62
N ARG A 15 -21.46 22.01 14.04
CA ARG A 15 -21.32 22.10 12.58
C ARG A 15 -20.85 20.77 12.00
N LEU A 16 -21.31 20.47 10.80
CA LEU A 16 -20.83 19.34 10.01
C LEU A 16 -19.68 19.81 9.14
N ASP A 17 -18.49 19.23 9.33
CA ASP A 17 -17.34 19.50 8.47
C ASP A 17 -17.60 19.05 7.03
N TRP A 18 -18.39 17.98 6.86
CA TRP A 18 -18.69 17.38 5.57
C TRP A 18 -20.19 17.15 5.36
N ILE A 19 -20.71 17.71 4.27
CA ILE A 19 -22.03 17.43 3.72
C ILE A 19 -21.78 16.71 2.39
N SER A 20 -21.61 15.38 2.48
CA SER A 20 -21.29 14.52 1.34
C SER A 20 -22.52 14.30 0.46
N GLY A 21 -22.48 14.81 -0.76
CA GLY A 21 -23.64 14.88 -1.64
C GLY A 21 -23.30 14.68 -3.11
N GLY A 22 -23.00 13.44 -3.48
CA GLY A 22 -22.78 13.07 -4.88
C GLY A 22 -21.70 12.01 -5.03
N ALA A 23 -21.56 11.52 -6.25
CA ALA A 23 -20.63 10.47 -6.63
C ALA A 23 -19.88 10.85 -7.92
N SER A 24 -19.18 9.91 -8.54
CA SER A 24 -18.57 10.09 -9.87
C SER A 24 -19.56 10.70 -10.88
N SER A 25 -20.81 10.24 -10.88
CA SER A 25 -21.89 10.76 -11.73
C SER A 25 -22.30 12.22 -11.47
N SER A 26 -21.80 12.83 -10.39
CA SER A 26 -22.07 14.23 -10.03
C SER A 26 -20.97 15.19 -10.48
N LEU A 27 -19.87 14.68 -11.07
CA LEU A 27 -18.73 15.50 -11.49
C LEU A 27 -19.13 16.54 -12.55
N THR A 28 -19.95 16.18 -13.52
CA THR A 28 -20.45 17.13 -14.53
C THR A 28 -21.25 18.26 -13.88
N LEU A 29 -22.13 17.94 -12.93
CA LEU A 29 -22.90 18.94 -12.18
C LEU A 29 -22.00 19.86 -11.34
N LEU A 30 -20.89 19.34 -10.80
CA LEU A 30 -19.91 20.15 -10.10
C LEU A 30 -19.27 21.17 -11.04
N LEU A 31 -18.77 20.72 -12.20
CA LEU A 31 -18.06 21.59 -13.14
C LEU A 31 -18.98 22.63 -13.80
N GLU A 32 -20.24 22.30 -14.00
CA GLU A 32 -21.25 23.24 -14.50
C GLU A 32 -21.80 24.18 -13.40
N GLY A 33 -21.35 24.02 -12.15
CA GLY A 33 -21.81 24.84 -11.02
C GLY A 33 -23.26 24.59 -10.62
N LEU A 34 -23.82 23.43 -10.97
CA LEU A 34 -25.21 23.04 -10.72
C LEU A 34 -25.40 22.28 -9.40
N LEU A 35 -24.32 21.90 -8.72
CA LEU A 35 -24.42 21.28 -7.40
C LEU A 35 -24.98 22.26 -6.35
N PRO A 36 -25.89 21.81 -5.47
CA PRO A 36 -26.34 22.61 -4.34
C PRO A 36 -25.16 23.13 -3.49
N ALA A 37 -25.11 24.44 -3.26
CA ALA A 37 -24.00 25.12 -2.58
C ALA A 37 -23.65 24.58 -1.18
N GLY A 38 -24.58 23.87 -0.52
CA GLY A 38 -24.33 23.24 0.77
C GLY A 38 -23.61 21.90 0.71
N ILE A 39 -23.33 21.35 -0.48
CA ILE A 39 -22.53 20.14 -0.65
C ILE A 39 -21.07 20.54 -0.78
N ASN A 40 -20.22 20.00 0.09
CA ASN A 40 -18.78 20.30 0.13
C ASN A 40 -17.91 19.03 0.06
N ASN A 41 -18.52 17.86 -0.14
CA ASN A 41 -17.83 16.59 -0.28
C ASN A 41 -18.51 15.70 -1.34
N LEU A 42 -17.71 15.03 -2.18
CA LEU A 42 -18.16 14.06 -3.17
C LEU A 42 -17.39 12.75 -2.97
N ARG A 43 -18.06 11.63 -3.21
CA ARG A 43 -17.45 10.29 -3.17
C ARG A 43 -17.17 9.83 -4.59
N VAL A 44 -16.00 10.18 -5.10
CA VAL A 44 -15.58 9.84 -6.45
C VAL A 44 -14.81 8.52 -6.41
N GLY A 45 -15.21 7.56 -7.26
CA GLY A 45 -14.58 6.24 -7.34
C GLY A 45 -14.41 5.80 -8.79
N GLU A 46 -15.51 5.38 -9.42
CA GLU A 46 -15.55 4.88 -10.81
C GLU A 46 -14.77 5.79 -11.78
N ALA A 47 -15.02 7.11 -11.74
CA ALA A 47 -14.33 8.05 -12.62
C ALA A 47 -12.80 8.03 -12.47
N ILE A 48 -12.26 7.87 -11.25
CA ILE A 48 -10.81 7.82 -11.01
C ILE A 48 -10.25 6.48 -11.52
N LEU A 49 -10.96 5.38 -11.24
CA LEU A 49 -10.49 4.03 -11.52
C LEU A 49 -10.61 3.64 -13.00
N GLN A 50 -11.55 4.23 -13.74
CA GLN A 50 -11.82 3.90 -15.15
C GLN A 50 -11.25 4.95 -16.13
N GLY A 51 -10.36 5.83 -15.65
CA GLY A 51 -9.84 6.95 -16.44
C GLY A 51 -10.92 7.84 -17.01
N GLY A 52 -12.02 8.00 -16.28
CA GLY A 52 -13.03 8.97 -16.59
C GLY A 52 -14.16 8.55 -17.52
N VAL A 53 -14.30 7.26 -17.83
CA VAL A 53 -15.57 6.73 -18.35
C VAL A 53 -16.53 6.58 -17.17
N GLU A 54 -17.72 7.17 -17.26
CA GLU A 54 -18.71 7.20 -16.17
C GLU A 54 -20.13 7.05 -16.72
N THR A 55 -21.10 6.80 -15.84
CA THR A 55 -22.49 6.47 -16.21
C THR A 55 -23.15 7.44 -17.18
N PHE A 56 -22.80 8.74 -17.15
CA PHE A 56 -23.42 9.78 -17.97
C PHE A 56 -22.51 10.35 -19.05
N ARG A 57 -21.32 9.77 -19.25
CA ARG A 57 -20.32 10.32 -20.17
C ARG A 57 -19.69 9.21 -21.01
N GLU A 58 -19.90 9.29 -22.33
CA GLU A 58 -19.31 8.34 -23.29
C GLU A 58 -17.83 8.65 -23.59
N THR A 59 -17.42 9.91 -23.40
CA THR A 59 -16.03 10.34 -23.63
C THR A 59 -15.27 10.41 -22.31
N PRO A 60 -14.12 9.76 -22.16
CA PRO A 60 -13.27 9.87 -20.97
C PRO A 60 -12.95 11.33 -20.58
N TRP A 61 -12.62 11.54 -19.31
CA TRP A 61 -12.04 12.81 -18.86
C TRP A 61 -10.62 12.91 -19.44
N ALA A 62 -10.31 14.01 -20.13
CA ALA A 62 -9.04 14.17 -20.83
C ALA A 62 -7.83 14.19 -19.88
N GLU A 63 -8.08 14.54 -18.62
CA GLU A 63 -7.10 14.63 -17.55
C GLU A 63 -6.80 13.29 -16.87
N LEU A 64 -7.52 12.20 -17.20
CA LEU A 64 -7.41 10.91 -16.53
C LEU A 64 -6.88 9.83 -17.48
N GLU A 65 -6.10 8.88 -16.93
CA GLU A 65 -5.55 7.74 -17.67
C GLU A 65 -6.58 6.61 -17.78
N PRO A 66 -7.08 6.29 -19.00
CA PRO A 66 -8.06 5.21 -19.24
C PRO A 66 -7.58 3.81 -18.84
N ASP A 67 -6.27 3.63 -18.64
CA ASP A 67 -5.66 2.34 -18.33
C ASP A 67 -5.16 2.19 -16.88
N ALA A 68 -5.70 2.97 -15.94
CA ALA A 68 -5.32 2.88 -14.52
C ALA A 68 -5.45 1.46 -13.93
N CYS A 69 -6.38 0.66 -14.45
CA CYS A 69 -6.54 -0.76 -14.12
C CYS A 69 -6.56 -1.60 -15.40
N ARG A 70 -5.55 -2.46 -15.59
CA ARG A 70 -5.47 -3.40 -16.71
C ARG A 70 -5.62 -4.83 -16.21
N LEU A 71 -6.41 -5.61 -16.94
CA LEU A 71 -6.47 -7.07 -16.76
C LEU A 71 -5.60 -7.73 -17.82
N THR A 72 -4.71 -8.64 -17.40
CA THR A 72 -3.88 -9.43 -18.32
C THR A 72 -4.11 -10.91 -18.12
N SER A 73 -4.07 -11.68 -19.20
CA SER A 73 -4.20 -13.14 -19.18
C SER A 73 -3.25 -13.76 -20.20
N ASP A 74 -2.76 -14.96 -19.91
CA ASP A 74 -1.84 -15.70 -20.76
C ASP A 74 -2.62 -16.52 -21.80
N ILE A 75 -2.15 -16.49 -23.04
CA ILE A 75 -2.69 -17.28 -24.14
C ILE A 75 -2.12 -18.69 -24.06
N ILE A 76 -3.00 -19.68 -23.92
CA ILE A 76 -2.63 -21.10 -23.75
C ILE A 76 -2.84 -21.93 -25.02
N GLU A 77 -3.65 -21.46 -25.96
CA GLU A 77 -3.88 -22.11 -27.26
C GLU A 77 -4.08 -21.06 -28.33
N VAL A 78 -3.51 -21.27 -29.53
CA VAL A 78 -3.82 -20.53 -30.76
C VAL A 78 -3.98 -21.52 -31.91
N LYS A 79 -5.15 -21.54 -32.56
CA LYS A 79 -5.45 -22.48 -33.65
C LYS A 79 -6.36 -21.86 -34.71
N LEU A 80 -6.12 -22.21 -35.97
CA LEU A 80 -7.05 -21.94 -37.05
C LEU A 80 -8.27 -22.86 -36.92
N LYS A 81 -9.47 -22.29 -36.80
CA LYS A 81 -10.74 -23.02 -36.66
C LYS A 81 -11.82 -22.35 -37.51
N PRO A 82 -12.80 -23.11 -38.04
CA PRO A 82 -13.94 -22.50 -38.68
C PRO A 82 -14.72 -21.64 -37.67
N SER A 83 -15.21 -20.50 -38.13
CA SER A 83 -16.02 -19.57 -37.32
C SER A 83 -17.33 -20.19 -36.85
N ARG A 84 -17.90 -21.10 -37.63
CA ARG A 84 -19.05 -21.92 -37.26
C ARG A 84 -18.62 -23.26 -36.65
N PRO A 85 -19.26 -23.68 -35.53
CA PRO A 85 -19.07 -25.01 -35.00
C PRO A 85 -19.43 -26.08 -36.03
N ILE A 86 -18.63 -27.15 -36.09
CA ILE A 86 -18.95 -28.33 -36.91
C ILE A 86 -19.94 -29.19 -36.12
N GLY A 87 -21.21 -29.21 -36.54
CA GLY A 87 -22.29 -29.98 -35.89
C GLY A 87 -23.52 -29.14 -35.56
N GLN A 88 -24.45 -29.71 -34.78
CA GLN A 88 -25.64 -29.01 -34.30
C GLN A 88 -25.33 -28.28 -32.98
N SER A 89 -25.52 -26.96 -32.95
CA SER A 89 -25.30 -26.15 -31.73
C SER A 89 -26.39 -26.44 -30.67
N GLY A 90 -25.95 -26.81 -29.47
CA GLY A 90 -26.80 -26.95 -28.29
C GLY A 90 -26.98 -25.64 -27.51
N TYR A 91 -27.56 -25.75 -26.32
CA TYR A 91 -27.63 -24.64 -25.35
C TYR A 91 -26.30 -24.50 -24.59
N ASP A 92 -25.94 -23.29 -24.22
CA ASP A 92 -24.82 -23.03 -23.30
C ASP A 92 -25.19 -23.37 -21.85
N ALA A 93 -24.21 -23.28 -20.94
CA ALA A 93 -24.39 -23.59 -19.52
C ALA A 93 -25.39 -22.66 -18.78
N PHE A 94 -25.83 -21.58 -19.44
CA PHE A 94 -26.78 -20.59 -18.91
C PHE A 94 -28.13 -20.63 -19.65
N GLY A 95 -28.32 -21.62 -20.53
CA GLY A 95 -29.58 -21.86 -21.23
C GLY A 95 -29.79 -21.04 -22.52
N ASN A 96 -28.78 -20.34 -23.03
CA ASN A 96 -28.88 -19.60 -24.29
C ASN A 96 -28.50 -20.49 -25.47
N GLN A 97 -29.11 -20.26 -26.64
CA GLN A 97 -28.69 -20.91 -27.90
C GLN A 97 -27.85 -19.95 -28.74
N PRO A 98 -26.51 -20.07 -28.73
CA PRO A 98 -25.65 -19.14 -29.45
C PRO A 98 -25.76 -19.32 -30.97
N VAL A 99 -25.78 -18.20 -31.70
CA VAL A 99 -25.76 -18.17 -33.16
C VAL A 99 -24.39 -17.66 -33.62
N PHE A 100 -23.69 -18.45 -34.43
CA PHE A 100 -22.37 -18.11 -34.94
C PHE A 100 -22.46 -17.68 -36.41
N PRO A 101 -22.10 -16.42 -36.74
CA PRO A 101 -21.97 -16.00 -38.13
C PRO A 101 -20.82 -16.76 -38.80
N ASP A 102 -21.00 -17.07 -40.08
CA ASP A 102 -19.95 -17.71 -40.89
C ASP A 102 -19.01 -16.65 -41.45
N GLU A 103 -17.83 -16.56 -40.86
CA GLU A 103 -16.73 -15.68 -41.26
C GLU A 103 -15.55 -16.48 -41.83
N GLY A 104 -15.77 -17.74 -42.24
CA GLY A 104 -14.72 -18.65 -42.72
C GLY A 104 -13.78 -19.13 -41.63
N ASP A 105 -12.55 -19.49 -42.01
CA ASP A 105 -11.50 -19.90 -41.09
C ASP A 105 -10.92 -18.70 -40.36
N ARG A 106 -10.91 -18.77 -39.03
CA ARG A 106 -10.46 -17.70 -38.13
C ARG A 106 -9.38 -18.23 -37.19
N LEU A 107 -8.39 -17.40 -36.88
CA LEU A 107 -7.39 -17.70 -35.87
C LEU A 107 -8.03 -17.46 -34.50
N ARG A 108 -8.23 -18.53 -33.73
CA ARG A 108 -8.84 -18.51 -32.40
C ARG A 108 -7.78 -18.68 -31.34
N ALA A 109 -7.83 -17.88 -30.28
CA ALA A 109 -6.99 -18.02 -29.11
C ALA A 109 -7.83 -18.36 -27.86
N ILE A 110 -7.23 -19.09 -26.93
CA ILE A 110 -7.79 -19.35 -25.60
C ILE A 110 -6.87 -18.72 -24.57
N ALA A 111 -7.43 -17.92 -23.66
CA ALA A 111 -6.72 -17.32 -22.55
C ALA A 111 -7.17 -17.93 -21.20
N ASN A 112 -6.26 -17.99 -20.22
CA ASN A 112 -6.46 -18.61 -18.90
C ASN A 112 -7.28 -17.75 -17.92
N ILE A 113 -8.42 -17.24 -18.37
CA ILE A 113 -9.34 -16.45 -17.56
C ILE A 113 -10.77 -16.73 -18.02
N GLY A 114 -11.75 -16.84 -17.13
CA GLY A 114 -13.12 -17.17 -17.50
C GLY A 114 -14.19 -16.41 -16.70
N ARG A 115 -15.43 -16.92 -16.78
CA ARG A 115 -16.60 -16.33 -16.10
C ARG A 115 -16.53 -16.40 -14.57
N GLU A 116 -15.75 -17.31 -14.00
CA GLU A 116 -15.49 -17.36 -12.55
C GLU A 116 -14.57 -16.23 -12.09
N ASP A 117 -13.74 -15.71 -13.00
CA ASP A 117 -12.72 -14.72 -12.68
C ASP A 117 -13.20 -13.28 -12.90
N VAL A 118 -13.94 -13.05 -13.99
CA VAL A 118 -14.30 -11.70 -14.45
C VAL A 118 -15.58 -11.67 -15.29
N LEU A 119 -16.24 -10.51 -15.34
CA LEU A 119 -17.36 -10.26 -16.24
C LEU A 119 -16.84 -10.05 -17.67
N ILE A 120 -16.86 -11.11 -18.48
CA ILE A 120 -16.26 -11.12 -19.82
C ILE A 120 -16.89 -10.11 -20.78
N GLU A 121 -18.19 -9.83 -20.63
CA GLU A 121 -18.93 -8.86 -21.46
C GLU A 121 -18.43 -7.43 -21.24
N GLY A 122 -17.75 -7.20 -20.11
CA GLY A 122 -17.13 -5.94 -19.76
C GLY A 122 -15.68 -5.81 -20.20
N LEU A 123 -15.13 -6.74 -20.98
CA LEU A 123 -13.73 -6.72 -21.41
C LEU A 123 -13.57 -6.12 -22.81
N THR A 124 -12.67 -5.14 -22.92
CA THR A 124 -12.30 -4.52 -24.19
C THR A 124 -10.82 -4.76 -24.46
N PRO A 125 -10.45 -5.58 -25.46
CA PRO A 125 -9.05 -5.82 -25.81
C PRO A 125 -8.30 -4.52 -26.13
N ILE A 126 -7.08 -4.38 -25.60
CA ILE A 126 -6.21 -3.22 -25.89
C ILE A 126 -5.55 -3.39 -27.26
N ALA A 127 -5.13 -4.61 -27.58
CA ALA A 127 -4.54 -4.92 -28.89
C ALA A 127 -5.60 -4.79 -30.00
N LYS A 128 -5.26 -4.06 -31.06
CA LYS A 128 -6.11 -3.91 -32.24
C LYS A 128 -6.28 -5.27 -32.92
N GLY A 129 -7.48 -5.53 -33.45
CA GLY A 129 -7.78 -6.75 -34.18
C GLY A 129 -8.10 -7.99 -33.32
N VAL A 130 -8.04 -7.85 -31.99
CA VAL A 130 -8.48 -8.89 -31.05
C VAL A 130 -9.96 -8.68 -30.68
N ARG A 131 -10.78 -9.74 -30.71
CA ARG A 131 -12.19 -9.71 -30.28
C ARG A 131 -12.47 -10.79 -29.24
N VAL A 132 -13.23 -10.44 -28.20
CA VAL A 132 -13.79 -11.40 -27.25
C VAL A 132 -15.00 -12.08 -27.88
N LEU A 133 -15.05 -13.41 -27.85
CA LEU A 133 -16.16 -14.20 -28.41
C LEU A 133 -17.08 -14.77 -27.33
N GLY A 134 -16.52 -15.11 -26.17
CA GLY A 134 -17.21 -15.76 -25.07
C GLY A 134 -16.22 -16.46 -24.15
N ALA A 135 -16.72 -17.16 -23.14
CA ALA A 135 -15.89 -17.89 -22.18
C ALA A 135 -16.62 -19.10 -21.57
N SER A 136 -15.85 -20.07 -21.08
CA SER A 136 -16.29 -21.08 -20.10
C SER A 136 -16.18 -20.52 -18.67
N SER A 137 -16.28 -21.39 -17.67
CA SER A 137 -15.97 -21.06 -16.26
C SER A 137 -14.60 -20.42 -16.11
N ASP A 138 -13.58 -20.96 -16.77
CA ASP A 138 -12.15 -20.72 -16.50
C ASP A 138 -11.34 -20.29 -17.73
N HIS A 139 -11.95 -20.21 -18.92
CA HIS A 139 -11.23 -19.89 -20.17
C HIS A 139 -11.98 -18.92 -21.07
N LEU A 140 -11.24 -17.97 -21.66
CA LEU A 140 -11.74 -16.91 -22.52
C LEU A 140 -11.39 -17.25 -23.96
N LEU A 141 -12.40 -17.19 -24.83
CA LEU A 141 -12.23 -17.42 -26.26
C LEU A 141 -12.11 -16.09 -27.00
N LEU A 142 -11.04 -15.97 -27.78
CA LEU A 142 -10.70 -14.78 -28.56
C LEU A 142 -10.63 -15.10 -30.05
N ASP A 143 -11.05 -14.14 -30.87
CA ASP A 143 -10.67 -14.04 -32.27
C ASP A 143 -9.45 -13.13 -32.38
N VAL A 144 -8.37 -13.65 -32.94
CA VAL A 144 -7.10 -12.93 -33.10
C VAL A 144 -6.66 -12.90 -34.57
N THR A 145 -7.59 -13.18 -35.50
CA THR A 145 -7.31 -13.27 -36.94
C THR A 145 -6.80 -11.96 -37.52
N ASP A 146 -7.35 -10.85 -37.04
CA ASP A 146 -7.04 -9.51 -37.56
C ASP A 146 -6.01 -8.78 -36.68
N ALA A 147 -5.42 -9.48 -35.70
CA ALA A 147 -4.38 -8.95 -34.83
C ALA A 147 -3.03 -8.89 -35.58
N ASP A 148 -2.30 -7.78 -35.41
CA ASP A 148 -1.00 -7.57 -36.03
C ASP A 148 0.03 -7.07 -34.99
N PRO A 149 1.05 -7.88 -34.63
CA PRO A 149 1.23 -9.27 -35.05
C PRO A 149 0.19 -10.21 -34.41
N PRO A 150 -0.11 -11.37 -35.02
CA PRO A 150 -0.97 -12.37 -34.40
C PRO A 150 -0.27 -12.96 -33.16
N PRO A 151 -0.98 -13.10 -32.03
CA PRO A 151 -0.39 -13.61 -30.80
C PRO A 151 -0.07 -15.11 -30.90
N ALA A 152 0.96 -15.52 -30.18
CA ALA A 152 1.39 -16.90 -30.01
C ALA A 152 1.00 -17.45 -28.63
N VAL A 153 1.12 -18.78 -28.49
CA VAL A 153 0.99 -19.43 -27.18
C VAL A 153 2.11 -18.94 -26.26
N GLY A 154 1.75 -18.53 -25.04
CA GLY A 154 2.63 -17.91 -24.06
C GLY A 154 2.63 -16.38 -24.07
N ASP A 155 2.04 -15.75 -25.09
CA ASP A 155 1.87 -14.30 -25.10
C ASP A 155 0.78 -13.86 -24.12
N ARG A 156 0.88 -12.61 -23.66
CA ARG A 156 -0.16 -11.98 -22.83
C ARG A 156 -1.09 -11.12 -23.67
N VAL A 157 -2.38 -11.25 -23.40
CA VAL A 157 -3.41 -10.33 -23.89
C VAL A 157 -3.86 -9.43 -22.74
N ALA A 158 -4.07 -8.14 -23.06
CA ALA A 158 -4.48 -7.14 -22.09
C ALA A 158 -5.85 -6.56 -22.45
N PHE A 159 -6.66 -6.30 -21.42
CA PHE A 159 -8.01 -5.78 -21.52
C PHE A 159 -8.19 -4.54 -20.65
N ARG A 160 -8.90 -3.55 -21.20
CA ARG A 160 -9.65 -2.58 -20.39
C ARG A 160 -10.91 -3.25 -19.86
N MET A 161 -11.39 -2.74 -18.72
CA MET A 161 -12.56 -3.28 -18.04
C MET A 161 -13.63 -2.20 -17.86
N SER A 162 -14.89 -2.56 -18.11
CA SER A 162 -16.03 -1.85 -17.54
C SER A 162 -16.04 -1.93 -16.01
N TYR A 163 -16.82 -1.08 -15.34
CA TYR A 163 -16.86 -1.06 -13.88
C TYR A 163 -17.24 -2.42 -13.29
N GLY A 164 -18.23 -3.10 -13.88
CA GLY A 164 -18.66 -4.43 -13.44
C GLY A 164 -17.56 -5.50 -13.59
N ALA A 165 -16.80 -5.46 -14.68
CA ALA A 165 -15.65 -6.36 -14.88
C ALA A 165 -14.55 -6.09 -13.87
N MET A 166 -14.20 -4.82 -13.66
CA MET A 166 -13.18 -4.42 -12.69
C MET A 166 -13.57 -4.79 -11.26
N LEU A 167 -14.82 -4.55 -10.86
CA LEU A 167 -15.34 -4.94 -9.55
C LEU A 167 -15.17 -6.45 -9.32
N LEU A 168 -15.62 -7.27 -10.26
CA LEU A 168 -15.55 -8.72 -10.12
C LEU A 168 -14.09 -9.22 -10.07
N ALA A 169 -13.24 -8.73 -10.98
CA ALA A 169 -11.82 -9.07 -11.00
C ALA A 169 -11.12 -8.68 -9.69
N MET A 170 -11.40 -7.49 -9.15
CA MET A 170 -10.82 -7.02 -7.89
C MET A 170 -11.26 -7.84 -6.68
N THR A 171 -12.48 -8.40 -6.70
CA THR A 171 -13.01 -9.24 -5.63
C THR A 171 -12.74 -10.75 -5.79
N SER A 172 -12.33 -11.20 -6.98
CA SER A 172 -12.09 -12.63 -7.26
C SER A 172 -10.78 -13.12 -6.63
N GLU A 173 -10.79 -14.16 -5.80
CA GLU A 173 -9.56 -14.73 -5.22
C GLU A 173 -8.64 -15.39 -6.27
N TYR A 174 -9.16 -15.68 -7.47
CA TYR A 174 -8.43 -16.32 -8.56
C TYR A 174 -7.65 -15.35 -9.45
N VAL A 175 -7.95 -14.05 -9.34
CA VAL A 175 -7.26 -13.00 -10.08
C VAL A 175 -6.17 -12.41 -9.19
N GLU A 176 -4.91 -12.50 -9.60
CA GLU A 176 -3.80 -11.83 -8.93
C GLU A 176 -3.89 -10.31 -9.08
N LYS A 177 -3.63 -9.56 -7.99
CA LYS A 177 -3.58 -8.10 -8.01
C LYS A 177 -2.15 -7.65 -7.82
N ALA A 178 -1.55 -7.19 -8.91
CA ALA A 178 -0.26 -6.53 -8.87
C ALA A 178 -0.49 -5.01 -8.95
N PRO A 179 -0.17 -4.23 -7.89
CA PRO A 179 -0.15 -2.79 -8.01
C PRO A 179 0.91 -2.40 -9.04
N MET A 180 0.46 -1.77 -10.12
CA MET A 180 1.37 -1.12 -11.06
C MET A 180 1.76 0.20 -10.42
N HIS A 181 2.96 0.26 -9.86
CA HIS A 181 3.59 1.55 -9.66
C HIS A 181 3.81 2.12 -11.04
N ASP A 182 3.38 3.35 -11.30
CA ASP A 182 3.89 4.11 -12.43
C ASP A 182 5.42 3.98 -12.35
N VAL A 183 6.00 3.15 -13.21
CA VAL A 183 7.45 3.07 -13.34
C VAL A 183 7.83 4.29 -14.17
N GLU A 184 7.68 5.46 -13.54
CA GLU A 184 8.48 6.62 -13.89
C GLU A 184 9.92 6.28 -13.48
N ASP A 185 10.65 5.79 -14.48
CA ASP A 185 12.09 5.91 -14.65
C ASP A 185 12.96 5.88 -13.37
N PHE A 186 13.37 4.68 -12.93
CA PHE A 186 14.51 4.53 -11.99
C PHE A 186 15.87 4.82 -12.67
N SER A 187 15.93 5.79 -13.57
CA SER A 187 17.20 6.41 -13.98
C SER A 187 17.67 7.49 -12.99
N GLY A 188 16.82 7.88 -12.02
CA GLY A 188 17.22 8.69 -10.87
C GLY A 188 17.76 7.83 -9.73
N ARG A 189 18.97 8.11 -9.25
CA ARG A 189 19.49 7.55 -7.99
C ARG A 189 18.50 7.83 -6.85
N LYS A 190 18.21 6.84 -6.02
CA LYS A 190 17.36 7.04 -4.82
C LYS A 190 18.07 7.99 -3.87
N MET A 191 17.38 8.97 -3.32
CA MET A 191 18.00 9.88 -2.36
C MET A 191 17.76 9.40 -0.94
N VAL A 192 18.73 9.61 -0.07
CA VAL A 192 18.57 9.40 1.37
C VAL A 192 19.02 10.61 2.16
N GLN A 193 18.15 11.09 3.05
CA GLN A 193 18.52 12.09 4.03
C GLN A 193 18.69 11.44 5.39
N ILE A 194 19.83 11.66 6.04
CA ILE A 194 20.14 11.14 7.37
C ILE A 194 20.05 12.28 8.38
N THR A 195 19.28 12.09 9.44
CA THR A 195 19.19 13.03 10.57
C THR A 195 19.37 12.27 11.87
N ALA A 196 20.28 12.69 12.74
CA ALA A 196 20.56 11.95 13.96
C ALA A 196 20.84 12.85 15.15
N GLU A 197 20.39 12.43 16.34
CA GLU A 197 20.80 13.04 17.61
C GLU A 197 22.31 12.78 17.86
N PRO A 198 23.01 13.59 18.67
CA PRO A 198 24.47 13.52 18.78
C PRO A 198 25.04 12.13 19.12
N ALA A 199 24.39 11.39 20.03
CA ALA A 199 24.81 10.04 20.40
C ALA A 199 24.65 9.04 19.24
N ALA A 200 23.51 9.10 18.54
CA ALA A 200 23.22 8.25 17.39
C ALA A 200 24.12 8.59 16.20
N ALA A 201 24.38 9.89 15.96
CA ALA A 201 25.25 10.36 14.89
C ALA A 201 26.67 9.79 15.01
N GLY A 202 27.22 9.72 16.24
CA GLY A 202 28.52 9.11 16.51
C GLY A 202 28.58 7.63 16.12
N ILE A 203 27.51 6.87 16.38
CA ILE A 203 27.40 5.46 15.96
C ILE A 203 27.29 5.36 14.44
N LEU A 204 26.37 6.11 13.82
CA LEU A 204 26.16 6.05 12.37
C LEU A 204 27.44 6.41 11.58
N ALA A 205 28.21 7.38 12.08
CA ALA A 205 29.49 7.78 11.51
C ALA A 205 30.55 6.69 11.66
N ARG A 206 30.67 6.08 12.85
CA ARG A 206 31.62 4.97 13.10
C ARG A 206 31.35 3.77 12.19
N GLU A 207 30.08 3.46 11.95
CA GLU A 207 29.67 2.35 11.07
C GLU A 207 29.59 2.73 9.59
N ALA A 208 30.07 3.93 9.22
CA ALA A 208 30.12 4.46 7.86
C ALA A 208 28.77 4.39 7.12
N THR A 209 27.67 4.68 7.83
CA THR A 209 26.29 4.48 7.33
C THR A 209 26.03 5.21 6.00
N GLY A 210 26.47 6.48 5.89
CA GLY A 210 26.34 7.25 4.65
C GLY A 210 27.08 6.60 3.47
N ALA A 211 28.36 6.29 3.63
CA ALA A 211 29.16 5.64 2.60
C ALA A 211 28.62 4.25 2.19
N ARG A 212 28.02 3.52 3.13
CA ARG A 212 27.35 2.24 2.84
C ARG A 212 26.10 2.42 2.00
N LEU A 213 25.31 3.45 2.26
CA LEU A 213 24.14 3.80 1.44
C LEU A 213 24.56 4.26 0.05
N GLU A 214 25.63 5.05 -0.07
CA GLU A 214 26.22 5.43 -1.37
C GLU A 214 26.68 4.22 -2.17
N ALA A 215 27.33 3.24 -1.53
CA ALA A 215 27.71 1.98 -2.15
C ALA A 215 26.50 1.13 -2.61
N MET A 216 25.31 1.43 -2.10
CA MET A 216 24.03 0.83 -2.48
C MET A 216 23.24 1.69 -3.47
N ASN A 217 23.90 2.62 -4.18
CA ASN A 217 23.31 3.54 -5.17
C ASN A 217 22.29 4.53 -4.58
N PHE A 218 22.43 4.91 -3.31
CA PHE A 218 21.72 6.06 -2.77
C PHE A 218 22.57 7.32 -2.84
N ASP A 219 22.00 8.44 -3.30
CA ASP A 219 22.61 9.75 -3.10
C ASP A 219 22.28 10.23 -1.68
N VAL A 220 23.30 10.33 -0.83
CA VAL A 220 23.15 10.90 0.52
C VAL A 220 23.08 12.42 0.37
N VAL A 221 21.93 12.99 0.74
CA VAL A 221 21.63 14.41 0.53
C VAL A 221 21.44 15.15 1.85
N GLU A 222 21.89 16.40 1.89
CA GLU A 222 21.51 17.36 2.92
C GLU A 222 20.43 18.28 2.36
N LEU A 223 19.20 18.12 2.83
CA LEU A 223 18.06 18.95 2.44
C LEU A 223 17.54 19.69 3.67
N ALA A 224 17.17 20.96 3.50
CA ALA A 224 16.34 21.64 4.50
C ALA A 224 14.98 20.93 4.59
N ASP A 225 14.27 21.09 5.71
CA ASP A 225 12.90 20.60 5.83
C ASP A 225 11.99 21.36 4.86
N ILE A 226 11.79 20.75 3.69
CA ILE A 226 10.92 21.22 2.61
C ILE A 226 9.59 20.49 2.69
N GLU A 227 8.48 21.22 2.55
CA GLU A 227 7.11 20.67 2.66
C GLU A 227 6.82 19.59 1.62
N ARG A 228 7.48 19.63 0.45
CA ARG A 228 7.37 18.62 -0.60
C ARG A 228 8.76 18.09 -0.95
N PRO A 229 9.18 16.97 -0.38
CA PRO A 229 10.45 16.36 -0.76
C PRO A 229 10.40 15.90 -2.23
N PRO A 230 11.56 15.82 -2.90
CA PRO A 230 11.63 15.25 -4.23
C PRO A 230 11.20 13.78 -4.21
N SER A 231 10.63 13.32 -5.34
CA SER A 231 10.26 11.92 -5.53
C SER A 231 11.46 11.01 -5.29
N GLY A 232 11.25 9.88 -4.61
CA GLY A 232 12.30 8.90 -4.31
C GLY A 232 13.23 9.25 -3.14
N LEU A 233 12.96 10.31 -2.37
CA LEU A 233 13.67 10.58 -1.12
C LEU A 233 13.19 9.66 0.02
N VAL A 234 14.11 8.92 0.63
CA VAL A 234 13.88 8.19 1.88
C VAL A 234 14.56 8.93 3.04
N ARG A 235 13.88 9.09 4.17
CA ARG A 235 14.47 9.72 5.38
C ARG A 235 14.87 8.66 6.40
N LEU A 236 16.10 8.72 6.89
CA LEU A 236 16.60 7.93 8.01
C LEU A 236 16.82 8.84 9.22
N THR A 237 16.04 8.65 10.28
CA THR A 237 16.17 9.40 11.54
C THR A 237 16.71 8.51 12.65
N ALA A 238 17.67 8.96 13.45
CA ALA A 238 18.23 8.13 14.52
C ALA A 238 18.39 8.87 15.85
N GLY A 239 18.09 8.19 16.95
CA GLY A 239 18.04 8.83 18.26
C GLY A 239 18.29 7.88 19.41
N SER A 240 18.41 8.49 20.60
CA SER A 240 18.76 7.78 21.82
C SER A 240 17.61 6.95 22.41
N ASP A 241 16.37 7.37 22.17
CA ASP A 241 15.15 6.70 22.64
C ASP A 241 13.99 6.88 21.66
N ARG A 242 12.82 6.32 22.01
CA ARG A 242 11.64 6.27 21.13
C ARG A 242 11.04 7.64 20.79
N ARG A 243 11.39 8.71 21.51
CA ARG A 243 10.91 10.07 21.19
C ARG A 243 11.43 10.55 19.83
N ILE A 244 12.50 9.94 19.30
CA ILE A 244 12.94 10.17 17.92
C ILE A 244 11.86 9.80 16.91
N ALA A 245 11.04 8.79 17.22
CA ALA A 245 9.97 8.35 16.33
C ALA A 245 8.90 9.42 16.17
N HIS A 246 8.55 10.12 17.23
CA HIS A 246 7.61 11.25 17.15
C HIS A 246 8.10 12.33 16.18
N LYS A 247 9.40 12.67 16.24
CA LYS A 247 10.02 13.63 15.32
C LYS A 247 9.99 13.11 13.88
N ALA A 248 10.38 11.86 13.66
CA ALA A 248 10.41 11.24 12.34
C ALA A 248 9.02 11.16 11.70
N LEU A 249 8.04 10.66 12.44
CA LEU A 249 6.64 10.58 12.01
C LEU A 249 6.05 11.96 11.71
N THR A 250 6.40 12.99 12.49
CA THR A 250 5.95 14.37 12.21
C THR A 250 6.47 14.88 10.87
N MET A 251 7.73 14.58 10.54
CA MET A 251 8.30 14.92 9.22
C MET A 251 7.59 14.16 8.10
N THR A 252 7.35 12.86 8.28
CA THR A 252 6.68 12.01 7.28
C THR A 252 5.23 12.45 7.05
N ALA A 253 4.48 12.77 8.11
CA ALA A 253 3.12 13.28 8.00
C ALA A 253 3.08 14.60 7.22
N ARG A 254 3.98 15.54 7.47
CA ARG A 254 4.01 16.80 6.71
C ARG A 254 4.34 16.62 5.24
N ALA A 255 5.19 15.64 4.92
CA ALA A 255 5.63 15.36 3.56
C ALA A 255 4.62 14.53 2.74
N THR A 256 3.69 13.83 3.39
CA THR A 256 2.81 12.86 2.72
C THR A 256 1.36 12.99 3.20
N HIS A 257 0.40 12.86 2.28
CA HIS A 257 -1.02 12.98 2.64
C HIS A 257 -1.56 11.75 3.38
N SER A 258 -0.96 10.58 3.17
CA SER A 258 -1.38 9.30 3.78
C SER A 258 -0.24 8.28 3.72
N PHE A 259 0.16 7.75 4.88
CA PHE A 259 1.20 6.72 5.01
C PHE A 259 0.79 5.71 6.08
N GLY A 260 1.31 4.49 6.01
CA GLY A 260 1.19 3.49 7.08
C GLY A 260 2.39 3.48 8.03
N LEU A 261 2.29 2.71 9.11
CA LEU A 261 3.36 2.57 10.09
C LEU A 261 3.59 1.10 10.44
N ILE A 262 4.83 0.64 10.25
CA ILE A 262 5.31 -0.62 10.81
C ILE A 262 6.20 -0.29 12.01
N TRP A 263 5.70 -0.59 13.20
CA TRP A 263 6.37 -0.35 14.47
C TRP A 263 7.02 -1.65 14.97
N ILE A 264 8.32 -1.82 14.70
CA ILE A 264 9.08 -3.01 15.05
C ILE A 264 9.76 -2.78 16.41
N ASP A 265 9.08 -3.24 17.47
CA ASP A 265 9.47 -2.97 18.84
C ASP A 265 8.92 -4.02 19.82
N SER A 266 9.65 -4.21 20.93
CA SER A 266 9.25 -4.98 22.10
C SER A 266 8.04 -4.41 22.88
N ILE A 267 7.75 -3.11 22.75
CA ILE A 267 6.64 -2.41 23.40
C ILE A 267 5.83 -1.59 22.38
N ALA A 268 4.54 -1.34 22.65
CA ALA A 268 3.69 -0.56 21.75
C ALA A 268 3.89 0.95 21.87
N ALA A 269 4.40 1.43 23.01
CA ALA A 269 4.49 2.85 23.37
C ALA A 269 3.11 3.55 23.36
N LEU A 270 2.09 2.84 23.84
CA LEU A 270 0.70 3.30 23.93
C LEU A 270 0.24 3.61 25.37
N MET A 271 1.18 3.86 26.30
CA MET A 271 0.80 4.17 27.67
C MET A 271 -0.04 5.46 27.73
N PRO A 272 -1.21 5.43 28.38
CA PRO A 272 -2.01 6.62 28.57
C PRO A 272 -1.35 7.55 29.59
N GLU A 273 -1.34 8.86 29.30
CA GLU A 273 -0.77 9.89 30.16
C GLU A 273 -1.86 10.64 30.93
N GLY A 274 -1.61 10.98 32.19
CA GLY A 274 -2.48 11.85 32.99
C GLY A 274 -2.45 13.31 32.54
N GLU A 275 -3.41 14.13 32.95
CA GLU A 275 -3.66 15.49 32.41
C GLU A 275 -2.47 16.47 32.54
N ASP A 276 -1.59 16.29 33.53
CA ASP A 276 -0.57 17.30 33.90
C ASP A 276 0.79 17.21 33.17
N GLY A 277 1.03 16.16 32.38
CA GLY A 277 2.33 15.94 31.71
C GLY A 277 2.44 16.65 30.35
N ILE A 278 3.34 17.64 30.22
CA ILE A 278 3.65 18.30 28.94
C ILE A 278 4.76 17.54 28.18
N ASP A 279 5.71 16.95 28.90
CA ASP A 279 6.76 16.12 28.31
C ASP A 279 6.17 14.88 27.64
N LEU A 280 6.82 14.41 26.58
CA LEU A 280 6.46 13.17 25.89
C LEU A 280 7.30 12.02 26.45
N PRO A 281 6.74 11.10 27.26
CA PRO A 281 7.47 9.93 27.72
C PRO A 281 7.66 8.94 26.59
N GLU A 282 8.77 8.19 26.62
CA GLU A 282 9.09 7.21 25.57
C GLU A 282 8.02 6.12 25.41
N ARG A 283 7.32 5.77 26.50
CA ARG A 283 6.27 4.73 26.53
C ARG A 283 4.91 5.22 26.01
N SER A 284 4.82 6.49 25.62
CA SER A 284 3.54 7.13 25.22
C SER A 284 3.67 7.80 23.85
N VAL A 285 4.80 7.57 23.15
CA VAL A 285 5.12 8.15 21.85
C VAL A 285 4.07 7.83 20.79
N LEU A 286 3.67 6.56 20.68
CA LEU A 286 2.70 6.16 19.68
C LEU A 286 1.29 6.65 20.05
N ALA A 287 0.94 6.66 21.35
CA ALA A 287 -0.33 7.21 21.81
C ALA A 287 -0.45 8.69 21.46
N ARG A 288 0.61 9.48 21.70
CA ARG A 288 0.68 10.88 21.32
C ARG A 288 0.59 11.06 19.81
N ALA A 289 1.37 10.31 19.03
CA ALA A 289 1.41 10.43 17.58
C ALA A 289 0.02 10.21 16.95
N LEU A 290 -0.72 9.21 17.45
CA LEU A 290 -2.07 8.88 17.00
C LEU A 290 -3.17 9.76 17.61
N GLY A 291 -2.83 10.63 18.58
CA GLY A 291 -3.80 11.47 19.29
C GLY A 291 -4.71 10.72 20.25
N LEU A 292 -4.33 9.50 20.67
CA LEU A 292 -5.13 8.64 21.56
C LEU A 292 -5.09 9.11 23.02
N ASP A 293 -4.07 9.89 23.40
CA ASP A 293 -3.95 10.49 24.73
C ASP A 293 -4.66 11.87 24.84
N HIS A 294 -5.30 12.34 23.77
CA HIS A 294 -6.00 13.63 23.69
C HIS A 294 -5.14 14.85 24.06
N LYS A 295 -3.82 14.74 23.92
CA LYS A 295 -2.86 15.82 24.21
C LYS A 295 -2.33 16.49 22.94
N PRO A 296 -1.83 17.74 23.04
CA PRO A 296 -1.17 18.40 21.92
C PRO A 296 0.08 17.63 21.49
N GLY A 297 0.31 17.56 20.18
CA GLY A 297 1.40 16.81 19.57
C GLY A 297 0.96 15.59 18.76
N ALA A 298 -0.35 15.37 18.58
CA ALA A 298 -0.84 14.47 17.55
C ALA A 298 -0.32 14.87 16.16
N LEU A 299 -0.07 13.86 15.32
CA LEU A 299 0.39 14.08 13.95
C LEU A 299 -0.66 14.84 13.14
N GLN A 300 -0.18 15.71 12.24
CA GLN A 300 -1.00 16.48 11.31
C GLN A 300 -0.31 16.47 9.93
N PRO A 301 -0.90 15.83 8.89
CA PRO A 301 -2.13 15.03 8.91
C PRO A 301 -2.06 13.84 9.87
N GLN A 302 -3.22 13.41 10.37
CA GLN A 302 -3.29 12.33 11.36
C GLN A 302 -3.04 10.97 10.68
N LEU A 303 -2.17 10.17 11.30
CA LEU A 303 -1.96 8.78 10.93
C LEU A 303 -3.17 7.94 11.35
N SER A 304 -3.82 7.29 10.38
CA SER A 304 -4.96 6.41 10.64
C SER A 304 -4.53 5.19 11.45
N PRO A 305 -5.15 4.90 12.62
CA PRO A 305 -4.79 3.73 13.43
C PRO A 305 -4.91 2.38 12.71
N GLU A 306 -5.82 2.27 11.73
CA GLU A 306 -6.00 1.06 10.91
C GLU A 306 -4.84 0.77 9.94
N ASN A 307 -3.95 1.74 9.70
CA ASN A 307 -2.72 1.57 8.93
C ASN A 307 -1.48 1.40 9.81
N VAL A 308 -1.66 1.17 11.10
CA VAL A 308 -0.57 0.93 12.06
C VAL A 308 -0.51 -0.54 12.42
N VAL A 309 0.69 -1.10 12.32
CA VAL A 309 0.98 -2.47 12.73
C VAL A 309 2.20 -2.49 13.64
N ILE A 310 2.06 -3.11 14.81
CA ILE A 310 3.15 -3.37 15.75
C ILE A 310 3.67 -4.79 15.52
N VAL A 311 4.99 -4.97 15.47
CA VAL A 311 5.65 -6.26 15.25
C VAL A 311 6.66 -6.51 16.38
N GLY A 312 6.56 -7.67 17.03
CA GLY A 312 7.48 -8.08 18.09
C GLY A 312 7.02 -7.67 19.49
N LEU A 313 5.74 -7.36 19.67
CA LEU A 313 5.19 -6.97 20.97
C LEU A 313 5.36 -8.12 21.97
N ARG A 314 6.21 -7.90 22.98
CA ARG A 314 6.53 -8.90 23.99
C ARG A 314 5.85 -8.60 25.32
N HIS A 315 5.74 -7.33 25.66
CA HIS A 315 5.10 -6.88 26.88
C HIS A 315 4.22 -5.66 26.62
N ALA A 316 2.98 -5.72 27.07
CA ALA A 316 2.10 -4.58 27.20
C ALA A 316 1.59 -4.49 28.64
N ASP A 317 1.65 -3.30 29.22
CA ASP A 317 0.98 -3.00 30.48
C ASP A 317 -0.55 -3.17 30.31
N PRO A 318 -1.31 -3.60 31.33
CA PRO A 318 -2.77 -3.69 31.23
C PRO A 318 -3.47 -2.42 30.75
N ALA A 319 -2.94 -1.23 31.07
CA ALA A 319 -3.45 0.04 30.56
C ALA A 319 -3.17 0.20 29.06
N GLU A 320 -1.95 -0.10 28.63
CA GLU A 320 -1.51 -0.09 27.23
C GLU A 320 -2.32 -1.08 26.38
N ALA A 321 -2.55 -2.29 26.90
CA ALA A 321 -3.34 -3.32 26.24
C ALA A 321 -4.81 -2.94 26.04
N ARG A 322 -5.37 -2.08 26.92
CA ARG A 322 -6.72 -1.53 26.73
C ARG A 322 -6.74 -0.52 25.59
N VAL A 323 -5.81 0.43 25.60
CA VAL A 323 -5.66 1.41 24.50
C VAL A 323 -5.47 0.69 23.17
N LEU A 324 -4.62 -0.34 23.13
CA LEU A 324 -4.39 -1.12 21.92
C LEU A 324 -5.68 -1.79 21.41
N LYS A 325 -6.49 -2.41 22.29
CA LYS A 325 -7.76 -3.07 21.92
C LYS A 325 -8.84 -2.09 21.48
N ASP A 326 -8.87 -0.90 22.07
CA ASP A 326 -9.84 0.15 21.74
C ASP A 326 -9.39 0.95 20.49
N SER A 327 -8.10 0.88 20.15
CA SER A 327 -7.53 1.43 18.92
C SER A 327 -7.65 0.43 17.77
N ARG A 328 -7.81 0.90 16.54
CA ARG A 328 -7.77 0.02 15.34
C ARG A 328 -6.36 -0.40 14.94
N VAL A 329 -5.38 -0.24 15.84
CA VAL A 329 -3.99 -0.63 15.61
C VAL A 329 -3.90 -2.15 15.64
N SER A 330 -3.21 -2.71 14.64
CA SER A 330 -2.90 -4.14 14.62
C SER A 330 -1.62 -4.41 15.40
N ALA A 331 -1.54 -5.53 16.10
CA ALA A 331 -0.33 -5.92 16.83
C ALA A 331 -0.06 -7.41 16.66
N PHE A 332 1.16 -7.72 16.27
CA PHE A 332 1.72 -9.07 16.23
C PHE A 332 2.70 -9.24 17.39
N THR A 333 2.32 -10.13 18.30
CA THR A 333 3.10 -10.51 19.46
C THR A 333 4.15 -11.55 19.11
N MET A 334 5.05 -11.86 20.05
CA MET A 334 5.98 -12.97 19.91
C MET A 334 5.27 -14.31 19.64
N THR A 335 4.08 -14.53 20.21
CA THR A 335 3.28 -15.74 19.95
C THR A 335 2.77 -15.81 18.51
N ASP A 336 2.44 -14.67 17.91
CA ASP A 336 2.01 -14.61 16.51
C ASP A 336 3.20 -14.89 15.58
N ILE A 337 4.39 -14.39 15.93
CA ILE A 337 5.64 -14.67 15.21
C ILE A 337 5.98 -16.17 15.27
N ASP A 338 5.88 -16.78 16.44
CA ASP A 338 6.11 -18.23 16.63
C ASP A 338 5.13 -19.08 15.81
N ALA A 339 3.90 -18.60 15.63
CA ALA A 339 2.84 -19.32 14.93
C ALA A 339 2.88 -19.14 13.40
N MET A 340 3.09 -17.91 12.92
CA MET A 340 3.03 -17.55 11.49
C MET A 340 4.39 -17.64 10.81
N GLY A 341 5.48 -17.47 11.56
CA GLY A 341 6.79 -17.20 11.02
C GLY A 341 6.92 -15.77 10.49
N MET A 342 8.13 -15.22 10.57
CA MET A 342 8.39 -13.80 10.27
C MET A 342 8.06 -13.40 8.82
N ARG A 343 8.26 -14.29 7.83
CA ARG A 343 7.92 -14.00 6.42
C ARG A 343 6.44 -13.67 6.22
N ASP A 344 5.56 -14.58 6.66
CA ASP A 344 4.13 -14.47 6.39
C ASP A 344 3.51 -13.35 7.23
N LEU A 345 4.02 -13.17 8.46
CA LEU A 345 3.68 -12.03 9.31
C LEU A 345 4.05 -10.69 8.66
N MET A 346 5.25 -10.56 8.10
CA MET A 346 5.67 -9.31 7.47
C MET A 346 4.91 -9.02 6.18
N HIS A 347 4.51 -10.03 5.41
CA HIS A 347 3.58 -9.83 4.29
C HIS A 347 2.26 -9.21 4.76
N GLU A 348 1.70 -9.71 5.85
CA GLU A 348 0.47 -9.16 6.42
C GLU A 348 0.66 -7.75 7.01
N ALA A 349 1.75 -7.51 7.72
CA ALA A 349 2.09 -6.19 8.26
C ALA A 349 2.24 -5.14 7.14
N ILE A 350 2.94 -5.49 6.07
CA ILE A 350 3.10 -4.62 4.89
C ILE A 350 1.75 -4.39 4.20
N ARG A 351 0.90 -5.42 4.08
CA ARG A 351 -0.44 -5.28 3.50
C ARG A 351 -1.31 -4.31 4.29
N ILE A 352 -1.29 -4.38 5.62
CA ILE A 352 -2.01 -3.45 6.51
C ILE A 352 -1.46 -2.02 6.34
N ALA A 353 -0.14 -1.86 6.39
CA ALA A 353 0.51 -0.55 6.28
C ALA A 353 0.34 0.09 4.90
N THR A 354 0.20 -0.69 3.83
CA THR A 354 0.02 -0.20 2.45
C THR A 354 -1.44 -0.07 2.01
N SER A 355 -2.41 -0.44 2.86
CA SER A 355 -3.83 -0.38 2.51
C SER A 355 -4.33 1.07 2.39
N GLY A 356 -4.41 1.58 1.16
CA GLY A 356 -4.86 2.95 0.88
C GLY A 356 -3.83 4.04 1.24
N THR A 357 -2.55 3.69 1.34
CA THR A 357 -1.46 4.62 1.68
C THR A 357 -0.43 4.73 0.54
N GLN A 358 0.39 5.78 0.55
CA GLN A 358 1.45 5.97 -0.46
C GLN A 358 2.68 5.07 -0.23
N GLY A 359 2.70 4.37 0.90
CA GLY A 359 3.86 3.69 1.46
C GLY A 359 3.81 3.77 2.99
N PHE A 360 4.90 3.45 3.65
CA PHE A 360 4.94 3.36 5.10
C PHE A 360 6.23 3.89 5.71
N HIS A 361 6.11 4.32 6.97
CA HIS A 361 7.21 4.57 7.86
C HIS A 361 7.56 3.28 8.63
N VAL A 362 8.84 3.04 8.86
CA VAL A 362 9.32 1.97 9.75
C VAL A 362 9.94 2.59 10.99
N SER A 363 9.34 2.35 12.16
CA SER A 363 9.98 2.68 13.44
C SER A 363 10.62 1.43 14.01
N TYR A 364 11.92 1.47 14.29
CA TYR A 364 12.68 0.30 14.74
C TYR A 364 13.41 0.57 16.06
N SER A 365 13.27 -0.37 17.00
CA SER A 365 14.08 -0.42 18.21
C SER A 365 14.89 -1.73 18.27
N PRO A 366 16.21 -1.70 18.49
CA PRO A 366 16.99 -2.93 18.64
C PRO A 366 16.57 -3.77 19.84
N GLN A 367 15.83 -3.21 20.81
CA GLN A 367 15.30 -3.94 21.98
C GLN A 367 14.26 -5.03 21.63
N VAL A 368 13.75 -5.03 20.40
CA VAL A 368 12.92 -6.12 19.88
C VAL A 368 13.74 -7.37 19.54
N THR A 369 15.02 -7.20 19.23
CA THR A 369 15.89 -8.26 18.71
C THR A 369 16.71 -8.89 19.83
N GLU A 370 16.71 -10.22 19.88
CA GLU A 370 17.51 -10.99 20.83
C GLU A 370 18.98 -11.03 20.42
N PHE A 371 19.83 -10.54 21.32
CA PHE A 371 21.29 -10.64 21.23
C PHE A 371 21.83 -11.42 22.43
N ALA A 372 22.73 -12.37 22.17
CA ALA A 372 23.34 -13.17 23.23
C ALA A 372 24.04 -12.29 24.28
N GLY A 373 23.60 -12.39 25.54
CA GLY A 373 24.15 -11.64 26.68
C GLY A 373 23.56 -10.25 26.89
N TRP A 374 22.56 -9.83 26.10
CA TRP A 374 21.92 -8.52 26.25
C TRP A 374 20.48 -8.65 26.76
N GLU A 375 20.25 -8.21 28.00
CA GLU A 375 18.97 -8.37 28.69
C GLU A 375 17.81 -7.66 28.00
N ALA A 376 18.04 -6.46 27.46
CA ALA A 376 16.97 -5.64 26.87
C ALA A 376 16.28 -6.29 25.67
N GLY A 377 16.99 -7.16 24.94
CA GLY A 377 16.48 -7.90 23.79
C GLY A 377 16.01 -9.32 24.10
N SER A 378 16.16 -9.81 25.34
CA SER A 378 15.92 -11.21 25.67
C SER A 378 14.46 -11.63 25.42
N GLY A 379 14.27 -12.81 24.79
CA GLY A 379 12.96 -13.31 24.41
C GLY A 379 12.32 -12.55 23.24
N GLY A 380 13.09 -11.76 22.51
CA GLY A 380 12.69 -11.06 21.29
C GLY A 380 12.87 -11.90 20.03
N ILE A 381 12.74 -11.24 18.88
CA ILE A 381 12.98 -11.87 17.57
C ILE A 381 14.46 -12.14 17.36
N THR A 382 14.80 -13.19 16.64
CA THR A 382 16.20 -13.50 16.35
C THR A 382 16.83 -12.47 15.42
N VAL A 383 18.16 -12.40 15.40
CA VAL A 383 18.93 -11.62 14.41
C VAL A 383 18.53 -11.96 12.97
N ARG A 384 18.24 -13.24 12.69
CA ARG A 384 17.81 -13.70 11.36
C ARG A 384 16.41 -13.22 10.99
N GLU A 385 15.48 -13.27 11.94
CA GLU A 385 14.13 -12.75 11.72
C GLU A 385 14.13 -11.23 11.55
N THR A 386 15.00 -10.52 12.28
CA THR A 386 15.17 -9.08 12.10
C THR A 386 15.67 -8.75 10.69
N HIS A 387 16.69 -9.48 10.20
CA HIS A 387 17.11 -9.34 8.79
C HIS A 387 15.97 -9.66 7.82
N GLN A 388 15.24 -10.75 8.03
CA GLN A 388 14.13 -11.15 7.16
C GLN A 388 13.02 -10.08 7.12
N ALA A 389 12.70 -9.45 8.25
CA ALA A 389 11.72 -8.37 8.32
C ALA A 389 12.19 -7.14 7.52
N MET A 390 13.45 -6.75 7.69
CA MET A 390 14.04 -5.61 6.98
C MET A 390 14.17 -5.89 5.48
N GLU A 391 14.51 -7.12 5.07
CA GLU A 391 14.53 -7.52 3.67
C GLU A 391 13.13 -7.50 3.04
N ALA A 392 12.09 -7.93 3.77
CA ALA A 392 10.71 -7.82 3.32
C ALA A 392 10.27 -6.35 3.13
N ILE A 393 10.66 -5.47 4.07
CA ILE A 393 10.48 -4.02 3.93
C ILE A 393 11.11 -3.51 2.63
N ALA A 394 12.38 -3.86 2.37
CA ALA A 394 13.09 -3.40 1.17
C ALA A 394 12.45 -3.92 -0.12
N LEU A 395 12.03 -5.19 -0.14
CA LEU A 395 11.42 -5.84 -1.29
C LEU A 395 10.02 -5.28 -1.62
N SER A 396 9.31 -4.76 -0.62
CA SER A 396 7.97 -4.17 -0.83
C SER A 396 7.99 -2.88 -1.66
N GLY A 397 9.14 -2.18 -1.73
CA GLY A 397 9.25 -0.88 -2.41
C GLY A 397 8.51 0.28 -1.73
N GLY A 398 7.80 0.06 -0.62
CA GLY A 398 6.94 1.05 0.03
C GLY A 398 7.58 1.90 1.13
N LEU A 399 8.90 1.79 1.36
CA LEU A 399 9.58 2.51 2.43
C LEU A 399 9.70 4.01 2.12
N LEU A 400 8.96 4.85 2.87
CA LEU A 400 9.03 6.31 2.77
C LEU A 400 10.08 6.91 3.70
N SER A 401 10.19 6.33 4.89
CA SER A 401 11.08 6.81 5.95
C SER A 401 11.28 5.73 7.01
N MET A 402 12.38 5.82 7.73
CA MET A 402 12.73 4.92 8.81
C MET A 402 13.27 5.72 10.00
N ASP A 403 12.89 5.34 11.21
CA ASP A 403 13.58 5.75 12.41
C ASP A 403 14.28 4.58 13.11
N VAL A 404 15.32 4.91 13.89
CA VAL A 404 16.00 3.97 14.78
C VAL A 404 16.16 4.61 16.16
N SER A 405 15.55 3.98 17.16
CA SER A 405 15.69 4.38 18.57
C SER A 405 16.78 3.57 19.29
N GLY A 406 17.13 3.96 20.51
CA GLY A 406 18.04 3.18 21.36
C GLY A 406 19.52 3.29 21.01
N LEU A 407 19.91 4.16 20.06
CA LEU A 407 21.31 4.39 19.70
C LEU A 407 21.98 5.35 20.68
N THR A 408 22.30 4.83 21.87
CA THR A 408 22.97 5.56 22.94
C THR A 408 24.49 5.36 22.90
N SER A 409 25.25 6.30 23.47
CA SER A 409 26.73 6.21 23.51
C SER A 409 27.26 4.99 24.29
N GLY A 410 26.45 4.43 25.20
CA GLY A 410 26.76 3.23 25.97
C GLY A 410 26.32 1.91 25.32
N LEU A 411 25.69 1.95 24.13
CA LEU A 411 25.26 0.74 23.44
C LEU A 411 26.48 -0.12 23.07
N GLU A 412 26.40 -1.43 23.34
CA GLU A 412 27.47 -2.38 23.02
C GLU A 412 27.83 -2.29 21.52
N PRO A 413 29.13 -2.19 21.16
CA PRO A 413 29.54 -2.02 19.76
C PRO A 413 28.97 -3.06 18.81
N ARG A 414 28.88 -4.34 19.23
CA ARG A 414 28.29 -5.41 18.43
C ARG A 414 26.82 -5.15 18.09
N ILE A 415 26.03 -4.73 19.07
CA ILE A 415 24.61 -4.42 18.88
C ILE A 415 24.46 -3.19 17.98
N ALA A 416 25.32 -2.19 18.13
CA ALA A 416 25.34 -1.02 17.26
C ALA A 416 25.64 -1.39 15.80
N ILE A 417 26.64 -2.25 15.56
CA ILE A 417 26.98 -2.78 14.23
C ILE A 417 25.79 -3.52 13.61
N ASP A 418 25.17 -4.44 14.35
CA ASP A 418 24.05 -5.22 13.85
C ASP A 418 22.80 -4.37 13.61
N THR A 419 22.56 -3.37 14.47
CA THR A 419 21.50 -2.39 14.26
C THR A 419 21.67 -1.65 12.93
N VAL A 420 22.87 -1.18 12.61
CA VAL A 420 23.16 -0.56 11.32
C VAL A 420 23.07 -1.57 10.16
N ASN A 421 23.44 -2.84 10.38
CA ASN A 421 23.25 -3.90 9.37
C ASN A 421 21.78 -4.12 9.03
N PHE A 422 20.88 -4.11 10.02
CA PHE A 422 19.44 -4.21 9.79
C PHE A 422 18.89 -3.01 9.02
N VAL A 423 19.36 -1.80 9.33
CA VAL A 423 19.03 -0.60 8.53
C VAL A 423 19.48 -0.81 7.08
N MET A 424 20.70 -1.30 6.83
CA MET A 424 21.11 -1.57 5.45
C MET A 424 20.25 -2.63 4.75
N SER A 425 19.80 -3.67 5.47
CA SER A 425 18.84 -4.64 4.91
C SER A 425 17.53 -3.95 4.49
N ALA A 426 17.01 -3.02 5.30
CA ALA A 426 15.79 -2.26 5.00
C ALA A 426 15.95 -1.34 3.78
N PHE A 427 17.17 -0.87 3.52
CA PHE A 427 17.51 -0.09 2.33
C PHE A 427 17.87 -0.96 1.11
N GLY A 428 17.76 -2.30 1.23
CA GLY A 428 17.91 -3.21 0.10
C GLY A 428 19.31 -3.81 -0.06
N LYS A 429 20.12 -3.84 1.00
CA LYS A 429 21.39 -4.58 0.98
C LYS A 429 21.10 -6.06 0.74
N ARG A 430 21.58 -6.58 -0.38
CA ARG A 430 21.49 -8.01 -0.72
C ARG A 430 22.80 -8.70 -0.40
N ILE A 431 22.71 -10.01 -0.14
CA ILE A 431 23.87 -10.89 0.00
C ILE A 431 24.43 -11.25 -1.40
N LEU A 432 23.57 -11.28 -2.42
CA LEU A 432 23.87 -11.63 -3.82
C LEU A 432 23.37 -10.58 -4.81
#